data_AF-D4X4C6-F1
#
_entry.id   AF-D4X4C6-F1
#
_cell.length_a   1.000
_cell.length_b   1.000
_cell.length_c   1.000
_cell.angle_alpha   90.00
_cell.angle_beta   90.00
_cell.angle_gamma   90.00
#
_symmetry.space_group_name_H-M   'P 1'
#
loop_
_entity.id
_entity.type
_entity.pdbx_description
1 polymer ?
#
loop_
_entity_poly.entity_id
_entity_poly.type
_entity_poly.pdbx_seq_one_letter_code
_entity_poly.pdbx_strand_id
1 'polypeptide(L)' 'MGQVSFRFDESAFHASSKACLSIDLGTAQGRGPVSATLDVEGMRQLVDRLMDSILAVERRQRLDCQDLIG' A
#
# COMPACT_ATOMS: atom_id res chain seq x y z
N MET A 1 4.90 12.43 10.22
CA MET A 1 3.68 11.72 9.77
C MET A 1 4.05 11.00 8.49
N GLY A 2 3.76 9.69 8.37
CA GLY A 2 4.04 8.95 7.14
C GLY A 2 3.15 9.42 5.99
N GLN A 3 3.65 9.38 4.77
CA GLN A 3 2.96 9.75 3.55
C GLN A 3 3.04 8.63 2.52
N VAL A 4 1.90 8.25 1.96
CA VAL A 4 1.84 7.42 0.76
C VAL A 4 1.47 8.31 -0.41
N SER A 5 2.27 8.30 -1.47
CA SER A 5 1.98 9.04 -2.70
C SER A 5 1.97 8.10 -3.90
N PHE A 6 0.97 8.32 -4.76
CA PHE A 6 0.78 7.56 -5.98
C PHE A 6 0.83 8.52 -7.16
N ARG A 7 1.70 8.22 -8.14
CA ARG A 7 1.81 9.02 -9.37
C ARG A 7 1.62 8.13 -10.58
N PHE A 8 0.63 8.46 -11.39
CA PHE A 8 0.44 7.88 -12.72
C PHE A 8 1.28 8.69 -13.70
N ASP A 9 2.11 8.00 -14.48
CA ASP A 9 2.84 8.64 -15.57
C ASP A 9 2.01 8.52 -16.85
N GLU A 10 1.17 9.54 -17.11
CA GLU A 10 0.35 9.62 -18.32
C GLU A 10 1.16 9.98 -19.58
N SER A 11 2.42 10.40 -19.44
CA SER A 11 3.26 10.78 -20.59
C SER A 11 3.68 9.59 -21.46
N ALA A 12 3.45 8.37 -20.96
CA ALA A 12 3.75 7.11 -21.64
C ALA A 12 2.54 6.50 -22.40
N PHE A 13 1.62 7.32 -22.93
CA PHE A 13 0.43 6.85 -23.68
C PHE A 13 0.76 5.95 -24.90
N HIS A 14 2.03 5.88 -25.32
CA HIS A 14 2.52 4.99 -26.38
C HIS A 14 3.34 3.79 -25.91
N ALA A 15 3.69 3.68 -24.62
CA ALA A 15 4.56 2.62 -24.12
C ALA A 15 4.21 2.24 -22.68
N SER A 16 3.28 1.29 -22.50
CA SER A 16 2.97 0.60 -21.24
C SER A 16 2.68 1.53 -20.06
N SER A 17 1.40 1.67 -19.67
CA SER A 17 1.00 2.43 -18.49
C SER A 17 1.77 1.95 -17.24
N LYS A 18 2.69 2.78 -16.76
CA LYS A 18 3.46 2.55 -15.53
C LYS A 18 3.00 3.53 -14.46
N ALA A 19 2.94 3.04 -13.24
CA ALA A 19 2.68 3.84 -12.07
C ALA A 19 3.87 3.79 -11.11
N CYS A 20 4.06 4.88 -10.37
CA CYS A 20 5.05 4.96 -9.33
C CYS A 20 4.35 5.05 -7.97
N LEU A 21 4.70 4.13 -7.07
CA LEU A 21 4.28 4.13 -5.68
C LEU A 21 5.46 4.55 -4.82
N SER A 22 5.28 5.59 -4.01
CA SER A 22 6.27 6.04 -3.03
C SER A 22 5.65 6.00 -1.63
N ILE A 23 6.26 5.22 -0.74
CA ILE A 23 5.84 5.07 0.65
C ILE A 23 6.91 5.67 1.56
N ASP A 24 6.56 6.77 2.22
CA ASP A 24 7.28 7.29 3.37
C ASP A 24 6.55 6.84 4.64
N LEU A 25 7.15 5.93 5.40
CA LEU A 25 6.55 5.45 6.65
C LEU A 25 6.74 6.43 7.81
N GLY A 26 7.44 7.55 7.61
CA GLY A 26 7.71 8.54 8.64
C GLY A 26 8.45 7.96 9.84
N THR A 27 9.14 6.83 9.67
CA THR A 27 9.93 6.22 10.73
C THR A 27 11.12 7.13 10.99
N ALA A 28 11.34 7.52 12.24
CA ALA A 28 12.36 8.49 12.65
C ALA A 28 13.82 8.08 12.30
N GLN A 29 14.03 6.95 11.62
CA GLN A 29 15.31 6.43 11.20
C GLN A 29 15.60 6.71 9.72
N GLY A 30 15.66 7.99 9.32
CA GLY A 30 16.49 8.53 8.23
C GLY A 30 16.48 7.88 6.83
N ARG A 31 15.68 6.85 6.56
CA ARG A 31 15.52 6.24 5.25
C ARG A 31 14.39 6.98 4.58
N GLY A 32 14.74 7.79 3.59
CA GLY A 32 13.77 8.50 2.77
C GLY A 32 12.74 7.55 2.13
N PRO A 33 11.79 8.10 1.36
CA PRO A 33 10.70 7.32 0.80
C PRO A 33 11.20 6.10 0.02
N VAL A 34 10.58 4.95 0.27
CA VAL A 34 10.77 3.75 -0.54
C VAL A 34 9.90 3.89 -1.79
N SER A 35 10.52 3.93 -2.95
CA SER A 35 9.85 4.07 -4.24
C SER A 35 9.92 2.77 -5.04
N ALA A 36 8.80 2.37 -5.64
CA ALA A 36 8.71 1.25 -6.56
C ALA A 36 7.92 1.65 -7.81
N THR A 37 8.35 1.15 -8.97
CA THR A 37 7.61 1.27 -10.23
C THR A 37 6.83 -0.01 -10.48
N LEU A 38 5.53 0.11 -10.72
CA LEU A 38 4.62 -0.99 -10.95
C LEU A 38 3.95 -0.81 -12.31
N ASP A 39 3.78 -1.91 -13.04
CA ASP A 39 2.86 -1.96 -14.18
C ASP A 39 1.41 -2.18 -13.69
N VAL A 40 0.47 -2.24 -14.62
CA VAL A 40 -0.96 -2.40 -14.30
C VAL A 40 -1.26 -3.67 -13.50
N GLU A 41 -0.61 -4.78 -13.83
CA GLU A 41 -0.82 -6.04 -13.12
C GLU A 41 -0.21 -5.99 -11.71
N GLY A 42 0.99 -5.43 -11.56
CA GLY A 42 1.61 -5.20 -10.26
C GLY A 42 0.81 -4.26 -9.37
N MET A 43 0.18 -3.23 -9.94
CA MET A 43 -0.76 -2.36 -9.21
C MET A 43 -1.98 -3.13 -8.71
N ARG A 44 -2.61 -3.94 -9.56
CA ARG A 44 -3.78 -4.73 -9.18
C ARG A 44 -3.44 -5.68 -8.02
N GLN A 45 -2.34 -6.42 -8.16
CA GLN A 45 -1.88 -7.34 -7.13
C GLN A 45 -1.57 -6.63 -5.80
N LEU A 46 -0.99 -5.44 -5.85
CA LEU A 46 -0.73 -4.66 -4.64
C LEU A 46 -2.04 -4.30 -3.92
N VAL A 47 -3.04 -3.81 -4.65
CA VAL A 47 -4.34 -3.43 -4.07
C VAL A 47 -5.03 -4.64 -3.45
N ASP A 48 -5.06 -5.77 -4.16
CA ASP A 48 -5.67 -7.00 -3.67
C ASP A 48 -5.02 -7.46 -2.36
N ARG A 49 -3.68 -7.44 -2.30
CA ARG A 49 -2.93 -7.83 -1.08
C ARG A 49 -3.12 -6.87 0.08
N LEU A 50 -3.24 -5.57 -0.19
CA LEU A 50 -3.52 -4.58 0.85
C LEU A 50 -4.92 -4.78 1.43
N MET A 51 -5.92 -5.05 0.58
CA MET A 51 -7.28 -5.37 1.02
C MET A 51 -7.32 -6.65 1.87
N ASP A 52 -6.65 -7.71 1.43
CA ASP A 52 -6.52 -8.95 2.22
C ASP A 52 -5.91 -8.68 3.60
N SER A 53 -4.87 -7.85 3.65
CA SER A 53 -4.17 -7.49 4.89
C SER A 53 -5.05 -6.69 5.84
N ILE A 54 -5.80 -5.71 5.32
CA ILE A 54 -6.76 -4.92 6.12
C ILE A 54 -7.85 -5.85 6.69
N LEU A 55 -8.44 -6.70 5.85
CA LEU A 55 -9.46 -7.66 6.30
C LEU A 55 -8.92 -8.62 7.37
N ALA A 56 -7.67 -9.07 7.25
CA ALA A 56 -7.04 -9.91 8.26
C ALA A 56 -6.85 -9.17 9.59
N VAL A 57 -6.44 -7.90 9.56
CA VAL A 57 -6.32 -7.05 10.75
C VAL A 57 -7.68 -6.81 11.39
N GLU A 58 -8.71 -6.47 10.61
CA GLU A 58 -10.07 -6.27 11.12
C GLU A 58 -10.64 -7.53 11.78
N ARG A 59 -10.46 -8.69 11.15
CA ARG A 59 -10.89 -9.98 11.72
C ARG A 59 -10.22 -10.25 13.05
N ARG A 60 -8.91 -10.00 13.14
CA ARG A 60 -8.15 -10.16 14.38
C ARG A 60 -8.63 -9.21 15.47
N GLN A 61 -8.84 -7.93 15.16
CA GLN A 61 -9.38 -6.95 16.11
C GLN A 61 -10.77 -7.35 16.63
N ARG A 62 -11.63 -7.92 15.79
CA ARG A 62 -12.94 -8.42 16.22
C ARG A 62 -12.84 -9.58 17.20
N LEU A 63 -11.87 -10.48 17.01
CA LEU A 63 -11.59 -11.59 17.93
C LEU A 63 -11.01 -11.07 19.25
N ASP A 64 -10.00 -10.19 19.19
CA ASP A 64 -9.38 -9.58 20.37
C ASP A 64 -10.41 -8.79 21.22
N CYS A 65 -11.41 -8.16 20.60
CA CYS A 65 -12.51 -7.49 21.30
C CYS A 65 -13.55 -8.46 21.91
N GLN A 66 -13.68 -9.69 21.40
CA GLN A 66 -14.58 -10.69 21.96
C GLN A 66 -13.98 -11.35 23.22
N ASP A 67 -12.66 -11.59 23.22
CA ASP A 67 -11.94 -12.16 24.37
C ASP A 67 -11.87 -11.21 25.59
N LEU A 68 -12.17 -9.92 25.41
CA LEU A 68 -12.25 -8.93 26.50
C LEU A 68 -13.62 -8.85 27.19
N ILE A 69 -14.64 -9.53 26.66
CA ILE A 69 -16.03 -9.52 27.18
C ILE A 69 -16.42 -10.89 27.76
N GLY A 70 -15.58 -11.92 27.56
CA GLY A 70 -15.77 -13.29 28.09
C GLY A 70 -15.24 -13.50 29.50
#